data_AF-A0A6G2D9V9-F1
#
_entry.id   AF-A0A6G2D9V9-F1
#
_cell.length_a   1.000
_cell.length_b   1.000
_cell.length_c   1.000
_cell.angle_alpha   90.00
_cell.angle_beta   90.00
_cell.angle_gamma   90.00
#
_symmetry.space_group_name_H-M   'P 1'
#
loop_
_entity.id
_entity.type
_entity.pdbx_description
1 polymer ?
#
loop_
_entity_poly.entity_id
_entity_poly.type
_entity_poly.pdbx_seq_one_letter_code
_entity_poly.pdbx_strand_id
1 'polypeptide(L)'
;VRAIKLVEHIRDSLSADYPDKKVTFEKNAAAYIEKLQALDKAYAEGLSQAKQKSFVTQHAAFNYLALDYGLKQVAISGLSPDAEPSAARLAELTEYVKKNKIAYIYFEENASQALANTLSKEAGVKTDVLNPLESLTEEDTKAGENYISVMEKNLKALKQTTDQEGPAIEPEKAEDTKTVQNGYFEDAAVKDRTLSDYAGNWQSVYPFLEDGTFDQVFDYKAKLTGKMTQAEYKAYYTKGYQTDVTKINITDNTMEFVQGGQSKKYTYKYVGKKILTYKKGNRGVRFLFEATDADAGQFKYVQFSDHNVAPVKAEHFHIFFGGTSQEALFEEMDNWPTYYPDNLSGQEIAQEMLAH
;
A
#
# COMPACT_ATOMS: atom_id res chain seq x y z
N VAL A 1 -10.69 5.37 -12.45
CA VAL A 1 -9.30 5.31 -12.97
C VAL A 1 -8.74 3.90 -13.18
N ARG A 2 -8.77 2.98 -12.21
CA ARG A 2 -8.05 1.67 -12.31
C ARG A 2 -8.55 0.73 -13.40
N ALA A 3 -9.87 0.64 -13.62
CA ALA A 3 -10.42 -0.19 -14.70
C ALA A 3 -9.89 0.22 -16.10
N ILE A 4 -9.63 1.52 -16.31
CA ILE A 4 -9.00 2.02 -17.55
C ILE A 4 -7.62 1.39 -17.72
N LYS A 5 -6.81 1.31 -16.65
CA LYS A 5 -5.46 0.72 -16.69
C LYS A 5 -5.49 -0.77 -17.04
N LEU A 6 -6.48 -1.52 -16.54
CA LEU A 6 -6.65 -2.93 -16.92
C LEU A 6 -7.01 -3.07 -18.41
N VAL A 7 -7.89 -2.23 -18.93
CA VAL A 7 -8.26 -2.24 -20.36
C VAL A 7 -7.07 -1.85 -21.24
N GLU A 8 -6.29 -0.83 -20.85
CA GLU A 8 -5.05 -0.45 -21.53
C GLU A 8 -4.05 -1.60 -21.56
N HIS A 9 -3.84 -2.27 -20.43
CA HIS A 9 -2.91 -3.40 -20.36
C HIS A 9 -3.37 -4.59 -21.21
N ILE A 10 -4.66 -4.95 -21.18
CA ILE A 10 -5.21 -6.02 -22.03
C ILE A 10 -5.03 -5.66 -23.50
N ARG A 11 -5.31 -4.41 -23.90
CA ARG A 11 -5.07 -3.91 -25.26
C ARG A 11 -3.60 -4.07 -25.65
N ASP A 12 -2.68 -3.65 -24.79
CA ASP A 12 -1.24 -3.63 -25.09
C ASP A 12 -0.69 -5.06 -25.23
N SER A 13 -1.06 -5.95 -24.32
CA SER A 13 -0.67 -7.37 -24.36
C SER A 13 -1.23 -8.07 -25.60
N LEU A 14 -2.54 -7.94 -25.89
CA LEU A 14 -3.14 -8.53 -27.10
C LEU A 14 -2.55 -7.94 -28.39
N SER A 15 -2.17 -6.67 -28.39
CA SER A 15 -1.53 -6.04 -29.55
C SER A 15 -0.10 -6.51 -29.76
N ALA A 16 0.61 -6.89 -28.70
CA ALA A 16 1.92 -7.51 -28.78
C ALA A 16 1.82 -8.96 -29.30
N ASP A 17 0.84 -9.72 -28.81
CA ASP A 17 0.64 -11.13 -29.19
C ASP A 17 0.06 -11.28 -30.62
N TYR A 18 -0.80 -10.35 -31.05
CA TYR A 18 -1.45 -10.36 -32.36
C TYR A 18 -1.31 -9.01 -33.08
N PRO A 19 -0.12 -8.69 -33.61
CA PRO A 19 0.15 -7.39 -34.24
C PRO A 19 -0.75 -7.06 -35.43
N ASP A 20 -1.24 -8.06 -36.16
CA ASP A 20 -2.18 -7.91 -37.28
C ASP A 20 -3.57 -7.39 -36.85
N LYS A 21 -3.94 -7.58 -35.58
CA LYS A 21 -5.22 -7.14 -35.00
C LYS A 21 -5.09 -5.89 -34.15
N LYS A 22 -3.88 -5.34 -33.98
CA LYS A 22 -3.58 -4.17 -33.14
C LYS A 22 -4.56 -3.01 -33.33
N VAL A 23 -4.82 -2.60 -34.58
CA VAL A 23 -5.75 -1.49 -34.89
C VAL A 23 -7.16 -1.77 -34.37
N THR A 24 -7.62 -3.02 -34.41
CA THR A 24 -8.93 -3.41 -33.87
C THR A 24 -8.96 -3.30 -32.35
N PHE A 25 -7.91 -3.78 -31.66
CA PHE A 25 -7.83 -3.68 -30.20
C PHE A 25 -7.73 -2.23 -29.73
N GLU A 26 -6.91 -1.40 -30.38
CA GLU A 26 -6.76 0.02 -30.08
C GLU A 26 -8.09 0.76 -30.22
N LYS A 27 -8.81 0.54 -31.34
CA LYS A 27 -10.11 1.16 -31.57
C LYS A 27 -11.15 0.74 -30.53
N ASN A 28 -11.26 -0.55 -30.22
CA ASN A 28 -12.24 -1.06 -29.28
C ASN A 28 -11.93 -0.60 -27.84
N ALA A 29 -10.67 -0.64 -27.45
CA ALA A 29 -10.22 -0.17 -26.15
C ALA A 29 -10.50 1.33 -25.98
N ALA A 30 -10.17 2.16 -26.97
CA ALA A 30 -10.44 3.60 -26.92
C ALA A 30 -11.92 3.90 -26.69
N ALA A 31 -12.82 3.25 -27.44
CA ALA A 31 -14.27 3.43 -27.30
C ALA A 31 -14.79 3.02 -25.91
N TYR A 32 -14.24 1.97 -25.31
CA TYR A 32 -14.63 1.55 -23.96
C TYR A 32 -14.01 2.44 -22.88
N ILE A 33 -12.77 2.91 -23.07
CA ILE A 33 -12.10 3.83 -22.16
C ILE A 33 -12.86 5.16 -22.06
N GLU A 34 -13.40 5.69 -23.16
CA GLU A 34 -14.25 6.90 -23.10
C GLU A 34 -15.46 6.72 -22.16
N LYS A 35 -16.11 5.55 -22.21
CA LYS A 35 -17.20 5.24 -21.29
C LYS A 35 -16.72 5.14 -19.84
N LEU A 36 -15.56 4.53 -19.61
CA LEU A 36 -14.96 4.45 -18.28
C LEU A 36 -14.53 5.82 -17.73
N GLN A 37 -14.11 6.75 -18.58
CA GLN A 37 -13.80 8.13 -18.20
C GLN A 37 -15.07 8.89 -17.81
N ALA A 38 -16.19 8.67 -18.51
CA ALA A 38 -17.48 9.24 -18.12
C ALA A 38 -17.93 8.69 -16.75
N LEU A 39 -17.77 7.39 -16.51
CA LEU A 39 -18.05 6.76 -15.23
C LEU A 39 -17.16 7.31 -14.10
N ASP A 40 -15.86 7.46 -14.36
CA ASP A 40 -14.88 8.05 -13.44
C ASP A 40 -15.28 9.47 -13.01
N LYS A 41 -15.67 10.29 -13.99
CA LYS A 41 -16.19 11.64 -13.75
C LYS A 41 -17.45 11.62 -12.87
N ALA A 42 -18.40 10.73 -13.16
CA ALA A 42 -19.61 10.60 -12.37
C ALA A 42 -19.34 10.22 -10.91
N TYR A 43 -18.37 9.32 -10.68
CA TYR A 43 -17.92 8.96 -9.33
C TYR A 43 -17.26 10.13 -8.61
N ALA A 44 -16.34 10.83 -9.27
CA ALA A 44 -15.66 11.99 -8.69
C ALA A 44 -16.64 13.10 -8.31
N GLU A 45 -17.55 13.47 -9.22
CA GLU A 45 -18.59 14.47 -8.97
C GLU A 45 -19.55 14.01 -7.87
N GLY A 46 -19.96 12.74 -7.90
CA GLY A 46 -20.92 12.17 -6.97
C GLY A 46 -20.41 11.99 -5.54
N LEU A 47 -19.09 11.85 -5.33
CA LEU A 47 -18.48 11.51 -4.04
C LEU A 47 -17.56 12.59 -3.47
N SER A 48 -17.10 13.56 -4.27
CA SER A 48 -16.17 14.61 -3.81
C SER A 48 -16.71 15.46 -2.64
N GLN A 49 -18.04 15.61 -2.55
CA GLN A 49 -18.73 16.37 -1.50
C GLN A 49 -19.34 15.46 -0.40
N ALA A 50 -18.87 14.22 -0.28
CA ALA A 50 -19.34 13.30 0.75
C ALA A 50 -19.24 13.92 2.15
N LYS A 51 -20.37 13.96 2.86
CA LYS A 51 -20.49 14.42 4.25
C LYS A 51 -20.10 13.33 5.24
N GLN A 52 -20.36 12.08 4.87
CA GLN A 52 -19.88 10.90 5.56
C GLN A 52 -19.01 10.08 4.62
N LYS A 53 -17.76 9.84 5.01
CA LYS A 53 -16.76 9.21 4.14
C LYS A 53 -16.63 7.71 4.35
N SER A 54 -16.97 7.21 5.52
CA SER A 54 -16.97 5.80 5.87
C SER A 54 -18.26 5.10 5.46
N PHE A 55 -18.15 3.90 4.90
CA PHE A 55 -19.27 3.02 4.61
C PHE A 55 -18.95 1.58 5.04
N VAL A 56 -19.98 0.83 5.40
CA VAL A 56 -19.83 -0.51 5.96
C VAL A 56 -20.22 -1.56 4.94
N THR A 57 -19.31 -2.47 4.63
CA THR A 57 -19.55 -3.55 3.65
C THR A 57 -19.19 -4.90 4.25
N GLN A 58 -19.99 -5.93 3.93
CA GLN A 58 -19.70 -7.32 4.26
C GLN A 58 -18.61 -7.88 3.34
N HIS A 59 -18.62 -7.56 2.05
CA HIS A 59 -17.56 -7.94 1.11
C HIS A 59 -16.57 -6.76 0.94
N ALA A 60 -15.32 -6.96 1.33
CA ALA A 60 -14.28 -5.93 1.40
C ALA A 60 -13.63 -5.53 0.04
N ALA A 61 -14.40 -5.46 -1.05
CA ALA A 61 -13.90 -5.26 -2.42
C ALA A 61 -13.66 -3.79 -2.85
N PHE A 62 -14.01 -2.82 -2.01
CA PHE A 62 -14.14 -1.40 -2.40
C PHE A 62 -13.04 -0.49 -1.83
N ASN A 63 -11.94 -1.04 -1.29
CA ASN A 63 -10.87 -0.21 -0.73
C ASN A 63 -10.18 0.68 -1.78
N TYR A 64 -9.93 0.17 -2.99
CA TYR A 64 -9.38 0.97 -4.09
C TYR A 64 -10.32 2.09 -4.52
N LEU A 65 -11.63 1.79 -4.61
CA LEU A 65 -12.68 2.79 -4.87
C LEU A 65 -12.64 3.87 -3.77
N ALA A 66 -12.57 3.45 -2.51
CA ALA A 66 -12.54 4.36 -1.39
C ALA A 66 -11.33 5.29 -1.44
N LEU A 67 -10.13 4.75 -1.69
CA LEU A 67 -8.90 5.54 -1.82
C LEU A 67 -8.96 6.52 -3.00
N ASP A 68 -9.42 6.08 -4.16
CA ASP A 68 -9.43 6.89 -5.37
C ASP A 68 -10.48 8.02 -5.33
N TYR A 69 -11.58 7.85 -4.58
CA TYR A 69 -12.68 8.82 -4.48
C TYR A 69 -12.86 9.45 -3.09
N GLY A 70 -11.87 9.30 -2.19
CA GLY A 70 -11.82 10.01 -0.91
C GLY A 70 -12.84 9.54 0.13
N LEU A 71 -13.20 8.25 0.09
CA LEU A 71 -14.01 7.54 1.07
C LEU A 71 -13.14 6.63 1.96
N LYS A 72 -13.76 5.92 2.90
CA LYS A 72 -13.14 4.94 3.79
C LYS A 72 -13.98 3.67 3.85
N GLN A 73 -13.47 2.56 3.32
CA GLN A 73 -14.13 1.28 3.51
C GLN A 73 -13.98 0.83 4.97
N VAL A 74 -15.08 0.35 5.55
CA VAL A 74 -15.10 -0.37 6.82
C VAL A 74 -15.68 -1.76 6.58
N ALA A 75 -14.82 -2.78 6.66
CA ALA A 75 -15.25 -4.15 6.48
C ALA A 75 -15.85 -4.71 7.78
N ILE A 76 -16.91 -5.50 7.65
CA ILE A 76 -17.45 -6.31 8.75
C ILE A 76 -17.34 -7.78 8.38
N SER A 77 -17.12 -8.63 9.39
CA SER A 77 -16.95 -10.07 9.20
C SER A 77 -18.09 -10.86 9.82
N GLY A 78 -18.17 -12.15 9.47
CA GLY A 78 -19.13 -13.08 10.07
C GLY A 78 -20.57 -12.87 9.62
N LEU A 79 -20.77 -12.34 8.41
CA LEU A 79 -22.07 -12.20 7.75
C LEU A 79 -22.01 -12.81 6.35
N SER A 80 -23.11 -13.42 5.94
CA SER A 80 -23.35 -13.94 4.60
C SER A 80 -24.72 -13.43 4.14
N PRO A 81 -24.93 -13.09 2.85
CA PRO A 81 -26.23 -12.60 2.38
C PRO A 81 -27.37 -13.63 2.57
N ASP A 82 -27.05 -14.92 2.56
CA ASP A 82 -27.99 -16.05 2.60
C ASP A 82 -28.13 -16.73 3.97
N ALA A 83 -27.36 -16.30 4.99
CA ALA A 83 -27.36 -16.93 6.31
C ALA A 83 -27.63 -15.92 7.44
N GLU A 84 -28.47 -16.32 8.40
CA GLU A 84 -28.66 -15.52 9.61
C GLU A 84 -27.44 -15.58 10.54
N PRO A 85 -27.03 -14.45 11.15
CA PRO A 85 -25.98 -14.45 12.16
C PRO A 85 -26.42 -15.20 13.43
N SER A 86 -25.45 -15.70 14.19
CA SER A 86 -25.72 -16.21 15.53
C SER A 86 -26.27 -15.11 16.44
N ALA A 87 -27.01 -15.48 17.49
CA ALA A 87 -27.54 -14.52 18.46
C ALA A 87 -26.44 -13.64 19.10
N ALA A 88 -25.26 -14.22 19.36
CA ALA A 88 -24.10 -13.48 19.85
C ALA A 88 -23.61 -12.47 18.81
N ARG A 89 -23.49 -12.87 17.55
CA ARG A 89 -23.06 -11.98 16.46
C ARG A 89 -24.07 -10.85 16.21
N LEU A 90 -25.36 -11.14 16.31
CA LEU A 90 -26.41 -10.13 16.19
C LEU A 90 -26.32 -9.08 17.31
N ALA A 91 -26.06 -9.50 18.56
CA ALA A 91 -25.87 -8.57 19.68
C ALA A 91 -24.64 -7.66 19.47
N GLU A 92 -23.51 -8.22 19.03
CA GLU A 92 -22.31 -7.45 18.67
C GLU A 92 -22.61 -6.41 17.58
N LEU A 93 -23.31 -6.81 16.52
CA LEU A 93 -23.69 -5.92 15.43
C LEU A 93 -24.64 -4.81 15.88
N THR A 94 -25.63 -5.12 16.74
CA THR A 94 -26.53 -4.11 17.30
C THR A 94 -25.76 -3.06 18.11
N GLU A 95 -24.80 -3.48 18.94
CA GLU A 95 -23.93 -2.55 19.68
C GLU A 95 -23.06 -1.71 18.74
N TYR A 96 -22.45 -2.34 17.74
CA TYR A 96 -21.59 -1.70 16.77
C TYR A 96 -22.33 -0.65 15.92
N VAL A 97 -23.52 -1.00 15.41
CA VAL A 97 -24.43 -0.10 14.68
C VAL A 97 -24.80 1.10 15.53
N LYS A 98 -25.22 0.86 16.78
CA LYS A 98 -25.65 1.93 17.69
C LYS A 98 -24.50 2.87 18.06
N LYS A 99 -23.31 2.31 18.34
CA LYS A 99 -22.11 3.08 18.69
C LYS A 99 -21.69 4.03 17.57
N ASN A 100 -21.69 3.55 16.33
CA ASN A 100 -21.22 4.30 15.17
C ASN A 100 -22.34 4.99 14.37
N LYS A 101 -23.60 4.87 14.79
CA LYS A 101 -24.79 5.40 14.09
C LYS A 101 -24.85 4.94 12.62
N ILE A 102 -24.61 3.66 12.38
CA ILE A 102 -24.53 3.07 11.04
C ILE A 102 -25.93 3.03 10.43
N ALA A 103 -26.11 3.67 9.26
CA ALA A 103 -27.40 3.69 8.58
C ALA A 103 -27.61 2.46 7.68
N TYR A 104 -26.54 2.02 7.01
CA TYR A 104 -26.56 0.92 6.04
C TYR A 104 -25.42 -0.05 6.27
N ILE A 105 -25.71 -1.33 6.10
CA ILE A 105 -24.73 -2.38 5.83
C ILE A 105 -24.90 -2.81 4.37
N TYR A 106 -23.82 -2.75 3.60
CA TYR A 106 -23.81 -3.16 2.21
C TYR A 106 -23.37 -4.62 2.05
N PHE A 107 -24.04 -5.35 1.16
CA PHE A 107 -23.75 -6.75 0.81
C PHE A 107 -23.39 -6.88 -0.67
N GLU A 108 -22.72 -7.97 -1.05
CA GLU A 108 -22.36 -8.24 -2.45
C GLU A 108 -23.58 -8.47 -3.36
N GLU A 109 -24.64 -9.03 -2.80
CA GLU A 109 -25.93 -9.27 -3.42
C GLU A 109 -27.05 -8.95 -2.45
N ASN A 110 -28.31 -9.12 -2.89
CA ASN A 110 -29.45 -8.90 -2.02
C ASN A 110 -29.40 -9.87 -0.84
N ALA A 111 -29.27 -9.31 0.37
CA ALA A 111 -29.47 -10.07 1.59
C ALA A 111 -30.85 -10.76 1.57
N SER A 112 -30.90 -12.00 2.08
CA SER A 112 -32.15 -12.73 2.21
C SER A 112 -33.17 -11.90 3.00
N GLN A 113 -34.45 -12.04 2.66
CA GLN A 113 -35.52 -11.30 3.32
C GLN A 113 -35.51 -11.52 4.85
N ALA A 114 -35.16 -12.73 5.29
CA ALA A 114 -35.00 -13.06 6.71
C ALA A 114 -33.89 -12.24 7.36
N LEU A 115 -32.68 -12.24 6.78
CA LEU A 115 -31.55 -11.46 7.29
C LEU A 115 -31.83 -9.95 7.31
N ALA A 116 -32.37 -9.40 6.22
CA ALA A 116 -32.70 -7.98 6.12
C ALA A 116 -33.75 -7.57 7.18
N ASN A 117 -34.78 -8.40 7.39
CA ASN A 117 -35.78 -8.17 8.43
C ASN A 117 -35.16 -8.24 9.84
N THR A 118 -34.31 -9.22 10.11
CA THR A 118 -33.65 -9.40 11.40
C THR A 118 -32.71 -8.22 11.70
N LEU A 119 -31.86 -7.81 10.77
CA LEU A 119 -30.98 -6.64 10.94
C LEU A 119 -31.77 -5.34 11.12
N SER A 120 -32.84 -5.14 10.34
CA SER A 120 -33.68 -3.95 10.48
C SER A 120 -34.39 -3.90 11.82
N LYS A 121 -34.88 -5.03 12.33
CA LYS A 121 -35.68 -5.08 13.56
C LYS A 121 -34.83 -5.07 14.82
N GLU A 122 -33.75 -5.85 14.83
CA GLU A 122 -32.96 -6.12 16.03
C GLU A 122 -31.72 -5.21 16.13
N ALA A 123 -31.11 -4.84 15.00
CA ALA A 123 -29.95 -3.95 14.97
C ALA A 123 -30.31 -2.51 14.55
N GLY A 124 -31.50 -2.28 13.99
CA GLY A 124 -31.95 -0.95 13.57
C GLY A 124 -31.19 -0.41 12.35
N VAL A 125 -30.64 -1.29 11.53
CA VAL A 125 -29.82 -0.93 10.35
C VAL A 125 -30.49 -1.37 9.06
N LYS A 126 -30.35 -0.57 7.99
CA LYS A 126 -30.83 -0.94 6.67
C LYS A 126 -29.78 -1.77 5.94
N THR A 127 -30.22 -2.53 4.94
CA THR A 127 -29.34 -3.24 4.02
C THR A 127 -29.50 -2.68 2.61
N ASP A 128 -28.41 -2.61 1.86
CA ASP A 128 -28.42 -2.33 0.42
C ASP A 128 -27.25 -3.09 -0.23
N VAL A 129 -27.09 -2.98 -1.55
CA VAL A 129 -26.08 -3.72 -2.31
C VAL A 129 -24.90 -2.83 -2.69
N LEU A 130 -23.70 -3.34 -2.45
CA LEU A 130 -22.49 -2.96 -3.18
C LEU A 130 -21.95 -4.21 -3.85
N ASN A 131 -22.16 -4.29 -5.17
CA ASN A 131 -21.82 -5.47 -5.95
C ASN A 131 -20.32 -5.42 -6.33
N PRO A 132 -19.51 -6.45 -5.97
CA PRO A 132 -18.07 -6.49 -6.28
C PRO A 132 -17.78 -6.77 -7.76
N LEU A 133 -18.83 -7.08 -8.55
CA LEU A 133 -18.79 -7.42 -9.96
C LEU A 133 -18.02 -8.71 -10.29
N GLU A 134 -17.92 -9.62 -9.32
CA GLU A 134 -17.30 -10.94 -9.53
C GLU A 134 -18.23 -11.90 -10.26
N SER A 135 -19.53 -11.61 -10.26
CA SER A 135 -20.56 -12.38 -10.95
C SER A 135 -21.65 -11.47 -11.49
N LEU A 136 -22.20 -11.86 -12.65
CA LEU A 136 -23.39 -11.25 -13.23
C LEU A 136 -24.36 -12.38 -13.58
N THR A 137 -25.61 -12.27 -13.15
CA THR A 137 -26.59 -13.33 -13.38
C THR A 137 -26.97 -13.42 -14.87
N GLU A 138 -27.53 -14.56 -15.30
CA GLU A 138 -28.09 -14.67 -16.64
C GLU A 138 -29.22 -13.66 -16.88
N GLU A 139 -30.00 -13.34 -15.85
CA GLU A 139 -31.09 -12.38 -15.91
C GLU A 139 -30.54 -10.96 -16.16
N ASP A 140 -29.56 -10.54 -15.36
CA ASP A 140 -28.87 -9.26 -15.53
C ASP A 140 -28.21 -9.16 -16.91
N THR A 141 -27.56 -10.23 -17.35
CA THR A 141 -26.94 -10.30 -18.67
C THR A 141 -27.98 -10.15 -19.79
N LYS A 142 -29.14 -10.83 -19.69
CA LYS A 142 -30.26 -10.69 -20.64
C LYS A 142 -30.89 -9.29 -20.59
N ALA A 143 -30.84 -8.63 -19.44
CA ALA A 143 -31.28 -7.24 -19.25
C ALA A 143 -30.25 -6.21 -19.77
N GLY A 144 -29.07 -6.65 -20.21
CA GLY A 144 -28.03 -5.77 -20.75
C GLY A 144 -27.14 -5.11 -19.69
N GLU A 145 -27.22 -5.58 -18.45
CA GLU A 145 -26.33 -5.14 -17.38
C GLU A 145 -24.88 -5.49 -17.68
N ASN A 146 -23.96 -4.66 -17.21
CA ASN A 146 -22.54 -4.81 -17.42
C ASN A 146 -21.77 -4.06 -16.32
N TYR A 147 -20.44 -4.03 -16.44
CA TYR A 147 -19.58 -3.30 -15.50
C TYR A 147 -20.06 -1.88 -15.19
N ILE A 148 -20.38 -1.10 -16.21
CA ILE A 148 -20.69 0.31 -16.04
C ILE A 148 -22.02 0.47 -15.32
N SER A 149 -23.07 -0.25 -15.73
CA SER A 149 -24.39 -0.15 -15.10
C SER A 149 -24.37 -0.61 -13.64
N VAL A 150 -23.61 -1.67 -13.32
CA VAL A 150 -23.42 -2.12 -11.93
C VAL A 150 -22.66 -1.07 -11.11
N MET A 151 -21.61 -0.47 -11.67
CA MET A 151 -20.89 0.59 -10.98
C MET A 151 -21.76 1.85 -10.78
N GLU A 152 -22.65 2.19 -11.70
CA GLU A 152 -23.62 3.28 -11.52
C GLU A 152 -24.62 2.97 -10.38
N LYS A 153 -25.07 1.72 -10.26
CA LYS A 153 -25.89 1.25 -9.13
C LYS A 153 -25.13 1.35 -7.80
N ASN A 154 -23.87 0.93 -7.77
CA ASN A 154 -23.01 1.05 -6.58
C ASN A 154 -22.84 2.52 -6.16
N LEU A 155 -22.64 3.44 -7.11
CA LEU A 155 -22.55 4.88 -6.81
C LEU A 155 -23.83 5.39 -6.15
N LYS A 156 -25.00 5.02 -6.70
CA LYS A 156 -26.30 5.37 -6.13
C LYS A 156 -26.45 4.81 -4.70
N ALA A 157 -26.05 3.57 -4.47
CA ALA A 157 -26.10 2.93 -3.16
C ALA A 157 -25.18 3.65 -2.15
N LEU A 158 -23.93 3.93 -2.51
CA LEU A 158 -22.98 4.66 -1.68
C LEU A 158 -23.52 6.03 -1.25
N LYS A 159 -24.14 6.78 -2.18
CA LYS A 159 -24.70 8.10 -1.90
C LYS A 159 -25.81 8.11 -0.85
N GLN A 160 -26.47 6.98 -0.60
CA GLN A 160 -27.42 6.86 0.52
C GLN A 160 -26.73 7.01 1.89
N THR A 161 -25.46 6.62 1.99
CA THR A 161 -24.63 6.85 3.17
C THR A 161 -23.86 8.16 3.06
N THR A 162 -23.18 8.40 1.93
CA THR A 162 -22.16 9.45 1.85
C THR A 162 -22.72 10.88 1.78
N ASP A 163 -23.96 11.06 1.31
CA ASP A 163 -24.61 12.38 1.26
C ASP A 163 -25.27 12.78 2.60
N GLN A 164 -25.30 11.86 3.57
CA GLN A 164 -25.86 12.09 4.91
C GLN A 164 -24.77 12.51 5.89
N GLU A 165 -25.13 13.34 6.86
CA GLU A 165 -24.24 13.68 7.96
C GLU A 165 -24.20 12.55 8.99
N GLY A 166 -23.02 12.30 9.56
CA GLY A 166 -22.85 11.29 10.59
C GLY A 166 -21.41 11.25 11.10
N PRO A 167 -21.18 10.70 12.30
CA PRO A 167 -19.83 10.46 12.78
C PRO A 167 -19.10 9.48 11.85
N ALA A 168 -17.76 9.56 11.81
CA ALA A 168 -16.96 8.54 11.15
C ALA A 168 -17.22 7.17 11.78
N ILE A 169 -17.32 6.15 10.93
CA ILE A 169 -17.50 4.77 11.38
C ILE A 169 -16.12 4.17 11.64
N GLU A 170 -15.88 3.74 12.87
CA GLU A 170 -14.64 3.06 13.26
C GLU A 170 -14.72 1.56 12.94
N PRO A 171 -13.59 0.90 12.66
CA PRO A 171 -13.54 -0.56 12.56
C PRO A 171 -14.08 -1.24 13.83
N GLU A 172 -14.72 -2.40 13.66
CA GLU A 172 -15.26 -3.17 14.80
C GLU A 172 -14.16 -3.57 15.80
N LYS A 173 -12.97 -3.85 15.29
CA LYS A 173 -11.76 -4.10 16.09
C LYS A 173 -10.69 -3.09 15.69
N ALA A 174 -10.10 -2.44 16.69
CA ALA A 174 -9.01 -1.50 16.44
C ALA A 174 -7.78 -2.26 15.90
N GLU A 175 -7.12 -1.68 14.90
CA GLU A 175 -5.81 -2.14 14.46
C GLU A 175 -4.74 -1.77 15.50
N ASP A 176 -3.95 -2.76 15.92
CA ASP A 176 -2.71 -2.48 16.64
C ASP A 176 -1.55 -2.37 15.65
N THR A 177 -1.16 -1.14 15.35
CA THR A 177 -0.04 -0.84 14.45
C THR A 177 1.30 -0.76 15.20
N LYS A 178 1.36 -1.02 16.51
CA LYS A 178 2.59 -0.97 17.31
C LYS A 178 3.42 -2.25 17.17
N THR A 179 4.01 -2.42 16.00
CA THR A 179 4.91 -3.53 15.69
C THR A 179 6.39 -3.10 15.77
N VAL A 180 7.29 -4.09 15.86
CA VAL A 180 8.75 -3.86 15.81
C VAL A 180 9.14 -3.14 14.52
N GLN A 181 8.61 -3.57 13.38
CA GLN A 181 8.86 -2.97 12.06
C GLN A 181 8.41 -1.50 12.00
N ASN A 182 7.32 -1.14 12.70
CA ASN A 182 6.85 0.24 12.83
C ASN A 182 7.62 1.06 13.89
N GLY A 183 8.62 0.47 14.53
CA GLY A 183 9.51 1.13 15.48
C GLY A 183 9.05 1.09 16.93
N TYR A 184 8.19 0.13 17.29
CA TYR A 184 7.73 -0.09 18.66
C TYR A 184 8.31 -1.41 19.18
N PHE A 185 9.34 -1.30 20.02
CA PHE A 185 10.06 -2.43 20.59
C PHE A 185 10.63 -2.05 21.96
N GLU A 186 10.99 -3.04 22.77
CA GLU A 186 11.68 -2.85 24.04
C GLU A 186 13.20 -2.90 23.85
N ASP A 187 13.94 -2.18 24.69
CA ASP A 187 15.42 -2.16 24.62
C ASP A 187 16.03 -3.56 24.80
N ALA A 188 15.39 -4.39 25.62
CA ALA A 188 15.81 -5.78 25.85
C ALA A 188 15.78 -6.65 24.58
N ALA A 189 14.92 -6.31 23.61
CA ALA A 189 14.81 -7.00 22.33
C ALA A 189 15.95 -6.63 21.36
N VAL A 190 16.64 -5.51 21.58
CA VAL A 190 17.67 -5.03 20.67
C VAL A 190 18.98 -5.81 20.84
N LYS A 191 19.38 -6.58 19.83
CA LYS A 191 20.58 -7.44 19.85
C LYS A 191 21.61 -6.98 18.82
N ASP A 192 22.87 -7.31 19.06
CA ASP A 192 23.92 -7.04 18.08
C ASP A 192 23.71 -7.96 16.86
N ARG A 193 24.23 -7.52 15.71
CA ARG A 193 24.06 -8.21 14.42
C ARG A 193 25.40 -8.35 13.73
N THR A 194 25.45 -9.26 12.76
CA THR A 194 26.62 -9.49 11.91
C THR A 194 26.36 -9.00 10.50
N LEU A 195 27.43 -8.73 9.72
CA LEU A 195 27.27 -8.30 8.33
C LEU A 195 26.56 -9.35 7.47
N SER A 196 26.69 -10.63 7.85
CA SER A 196 25.99 -11.74 7.21
C SER A 196 24.47 -11.62 7.21
N ASP A 197 23.86 -10.84 8.11
CA ASP A 197 22.41 -10.56 8.07
C ASP A 197 22.00 -9.81 6.79
N TYR A 198 22.94 -9.08 6.18
CA TYR A 198 22.75 -8.33 4.94
C TYR A 198 23.43 -8.99 3.73
N ALA A 199 23.97 -10.21 3.88
CA ALA A 199 24.66 -10.89 2.79
C ALA A 199 23.71 -11.15 1.60
N GLY A 200 24.16 -10.78 0.39
CA GLY A 200 23.35 -10.81 -0.82
C GLY A 200 23.84 -9.82 -1.87
N ASN A 201 23.19 -9.84 -3.03
CA ASN A 201 23.38 -8.83 -4.08
C ASN A 201 22.18 -7.90 -4.05
N TRP A 202 22.45 -6.60 -4.05
CA TRP A 202 21.46 -5.57 -3.76
C TRP A 202 21.49 -4.47 -4.82
N GLN A 203 20.33 -4.10 -5.34
CA GLN A 203 20.20 -3.04 -6.34
C GLN A 203 19.58 -1.78 -5.72
N SER A 204 20.06 -0.61 -6.13
CA SER A 204 19.47 0.66 -5.73
C SER A 204 18.07 0.80 -6.31
N VAL A 205 17.14 1.33 -5.51
CA VAL A 205 15.78 1.59 -5.97
C VAL A 205 15.63 2.94 -6.70
N TYR A 206 16.66 3.79 -6.68
CA TYR A 206 16.62 5.14 -7.24
C TYR A 206 16.23 5.18 -8.73
N PRO A 207 16.75 4.31 -9.61
CA PRO A 207 16.36 4.32 -11.03
C PRO A 207 14.86 4.09 -11.26
N PHE A 208 14.20 3.26 -10.43
CA PHE A 208 12.76 2.98 -10.52
C PHE A 208 11.89 4.15 -10.03
N LEU A 209 12.46 5.05 -9.23
CA LEU A 209 11.84 6.33 -8.94
C LEU A 209 11.94 7.28 -10.15
N GLU A 210 13.11 7.32 -10.79
CA GLU A 210 13.41 8.21 -11.92
C GLU A 210 12.58 7.87 -13.16
N ASP A 211 12.44 6.58 -13.48
CA ASP A 211 11.68 6.11 -14.65
C ASP A 211 10.15 6.13 -14.47
N GLY A 212 9.67 6.40 -13.25
CA GLY A 212 8.26 6.50 -12.91
C GLY A 212 7.60 5.20 -12.44
N THR A 213 8.34 4.09 -12.33
CA THR A 213 7.82 2.81 -11.81
C THR A 213 7.17 2.98 -10.43
N PHE A 214 7.71 3.84 -9.57
CA PHE A 214 7.16 4.11 -8.23
C PHE A 214 6.05 5.17 -8.17
N ASP A 215 5.60 5.74 -9.29
CA ASP A 215 4.59 6.81 -9.26
C ASP A 215 3.28 6.35 -8.60
N GLN A 216 2.91 5.07 -8.76
CA GLN A 216 1.74 4.48 -8.10
C GLN A 216 1.92 4.33 -6.58
N VAL A 217 3.15 4.09 -6.10
CA VAL A 217 3.46 4.01 -4.67
C VAL A 217 3.20 5.37 -4.01
N PHE A 218 3.64 6.45 -4.65
CA PHE A 218 3.45 7.80 -4.13
C PHE A 218 2.00 8.28 -4.21
N ASP A 219 1.28 7.92 -5.28
CA ASP A 219 -0.17 8.16 -5.39
C ASP A 219 -0.93 7.47 -4.25
N TYR A 220 -0.60 6.20 -3.97
CA TYR A 220 -1.20 5.45 -2.89
C TYR A 220 -0.92 6.07 -1.52
N LYS A 221 0.34 6.47 -1.23
CA LYS A 221 0.71 7.14 0.03
C LYS A 221 -0.02 8.48 0.21
N ALA A 222 -0.20 9.24 -0.86
CA ALA A 222 -0.97 10.48 -0.85
C ALA A 222 -2.45 10.23 -0.48
N LYS A 223 -3.08 9.24 -1.13
CA LYS A 223 -4.48 8.86 -0.87
C LYS A 223 -4.70 8.26 0.52
N LEU A 224 -3.75 7.50 1.05
CA LEU A 224 -3.84 6.91 2.38
C LEU A 224 -3.79 7.93 3.50
N THR A 225 -2.90 8.92 3.40
CA THR A 225 -2.57 9.79 4.54
C THR A 225 -3.12 11.20 4.40
N GLY A 226 -3.28 11.70 3.17
CA GLY A 226 -3.57 13.10 2.89
C GLY A 226 -2.51 14.10 3.38
N LYS A 227 -1.35 13.64 3.86
CA LYS A 227 -0.33 14.49 4.49
C LYS A 227 0.55 15.22 3.48
N MET A 228 0.80 14.56 2.35
CA MET A 228 1.58 15.07 1.22
C MET A 228 0.87 14.66 -0.07
N THR A 229 0.97 15.50 -1.08
CA THR A 229 0.60 15.17 -2.46
C THR A 229 1.54 14.12 -3.04
N GLN A 230 1.14 13.47 -4.14
CA GLN A 230 2.00 12.53 -4.87
C GLN A 230 3.34 13.17 -5.25
N ALA A 231 3.32 14.43 -5.72
CA ALA A 231 4.53 15.16 -6.10
C ALA A 231 5.45 15.46 -4.91
N GLU A 232 4.88 15.83 -3.75
CA GLU A 232 5.64 16.03 -2.52
C GLU A 232 6.24 14.72 -2.00
N TYR A 233 5.50 13.61 -2.05
CA TYR A 233 6.05 12.29 -1.74
C TYR A 233 7.18 11.91 -2.70
N LYS A 234 7.00 12.08 -4.02
CA LYS A 234 8.05 11.81 -4.99
C LYS A 234 9.29 12.65 -4.72
N ALA A 235 9.14 13.94 -4.42
CA ALA A 235 10.27 14.82 -4.07
C ALA A 235 10.97 14.41 -2.77
N TYR A 236 10.21 14.00 -1.75
CA TYR A 236 10.74 13.46 -0.50
C TYR A 236 11.58 12.20 -0.74
N TYR A 237 11.02 11.22 -1.47
CA TYR A 237 11.71 9.97 -1.80
C TYR A 237 12.86 10.16 -2.81
N THR A 238 12.81 11.19 -3.66
CA THR A 238 13.94 11.55 -4.53
C THR A 238 15.16 11.88 -3.68
N LYS A 239 15.01 12.76 -2.68
CA LYS A 239 16.10 13.08 -1.75
C LYS A 239 16.56 11.87 -0.95
N GLY A 240 15.61 11.07 -0.48
CA GLY A 240 15.88 9.84 0.27
C GLY A 240 16.70 8.83 -0.53
N TYR A 241 16.29 8.51 -1.75
CA TYR A 241 16.87 7.41 -2.52
C TYR A 241 18.07 7.79 -3.38
N GLN A 242 18.27 9.08 -3.67
CA GLN A 242 19.34 9.53 -4.56
C GLN A 242 20.70 8.96 -4.16
N THR A 243 21.34 8.27 -5.09
CA THR A 243 22.68 7.69 -4.95
C THR A 243 23.27 7.39 -6.32
N ASP A 244 24.60 7.48 -6.43
CA ASP A 244 25.35 6.98 -7.58
C ASP A 244 25.86 5.53 -7.41
N VAL A 245 25.66 4.96 -6.21
CA VAL A 245 25.95 3.55 -5.90
C VAL A 245 24.80 2.70 -6.40
N THR A 246 24.94 2.13 -7.59
CA THR A 246 23.85 1.39 -8.25
C THR A 246 23.65 -0.01 -7.68
N LYS A 247 24.71 -0.64 -7.17
CA LYS A 247 24.68 -2.00 -6.64
C LYS A 247 25.60 -2.15 -5.42
N ILE A 248 25.20 -2.99 -4.48
CA ILE A 248 26.04 -3.41 -3.35
C ILE A 248 26.03 -4.94 -3.26
N ASN A 249 27.21 -5.56 -3.31
CA ASN A 249 27.35 -7.01 -3.05
C ASN A 249 27.94 -7.19 -1.64
N ILE A 250 27.25 -7.93 -0.80
CA ILE A 250 27.59 -8.10 0.62
C ILE A 250 27.86 -9.58 0.90
N THR A 251 28.97 -9.85 1.57
CA THR A 251 29.30 -11.16 2.13
C THR A 251 29.33 -11.07 3.65
N ASP A 252 29.72 -12.16 4.32
CA ASP A 252 29.89 -12.17 5.78
C ASP A 252 30.90 -11.15 6.31
N ASN A 253 31.82 -10.66 5.48
CA ASN A 253 32.92 -9.77 5.91
C ASN A 253 33.21 -8.59 4.98
N THR A 254 32.64 -8.55 3.78
CA THR A 254 32.97 -7.52 2.78
C THR A 254 31.74 -6.89 2.17
N MET A 255 31.87 -5.62 1.78
CA MET A 255 30.90 -4.93 0.94
C MET A 255 31.61 -4.39 -0.30
N GLU A 256 31.02 -4.64 -1.46
CA GLU A 256 31.46 -4.14 -2.76
C GLU A 256 30.43 -3.15 -3.29
N PHE A 257 30.83 -1.89 -3.50
CA PHE A 257 29.99 -0.80 -3.98
C PHE A 257 30.27 -0.57 -5.46
N VAL A 258 29.22 -0.54 -6.28
CA VAL A 258 29.32 -0.29 -7.72
C VAL A 258 28.89 1.14 -8.03
N GLN A 259 29.78 1.94 -8.61
CA GLN A 259 29.55 3.33 -9.03
C GLN A 259 30.15 3.53 -10.42
N GLY A 260 29.37 4.10 -11.36
CA GLY A 260 29.87 4.39 -12.71
C GLY A 260 30.43 3.18 -13.47
N GLY A 261 29.93 1.97 -13.19
CA GLY A 261 30.42 0.71 -13.78
C GLY A 261 31.74 0.18 -13.21
N GLN A 262 32.31 0.85 -12.21
CA GLN A 262 33.47 0.37 -11.44
C GLN A 262 33.01 -0.12 -10.07
N SER A 263 33.76 -1.03 -9.46
CA SER A 263 33.49 -1.49 -8.10
C SER A 263 34.65 -1.20 -7.15
N LYS A 264 34.30 -0.88 -5.90
CA LYS A 264 35.23 -0.74 -4.78
C LYS A 264 34.79 -1.68 -3.67
N LYS A 265 35.68 -2.55 -3.22
CA LYS A 265 35.39 -3.57 -2.23
C LYS A 265 36.27 -3.38 -1.00
N TYR A 266 35.65 -3.43 0.17
CA TYR A 266 36.35 -3.28 1.45
C TYR A 266 35.90 -4.34 2.44
N THR A 267 36.80 -4.65 3.38
CA THR A 267 36.48 -5.52 4.53
C THR A 267 35.92 -4.68 5.67
N TYR A 268 34.88 -5.17 6.34
CA TYR A 268 34.17 -4.45 7.40
C TYR A 268 34.19 -5.21 8.71
N LYS A 269 34.34 -4.46 9.81
CA LYS A 269 34.11 -4.93 11.17
C LYS A 269 32.85 -4.30 11.73
N TYR A 270 32.09 -5.06 12.52
CA TYR A 270 31.00 -4.52 13.32
C TYR A 270 31.56 -3.66 14.45
N VAL A 271 30.98 -2.47 14.66
CA VAL A 271 31.45 -1.52 15.70
C VAL A 271 30.34 -1.12 16.68
N GLY A 272 29.13 -1.66 16.53
CA GLY A 272 28.04 -1.50 17.50
C GLY A 272 26.70 -1.16 16.85
N LYS A 273 25.78 -0.65 17.67
CA LYS A 273 24.43 -0.24 17.24
C LYS A 273 24.02 1.06 17.93
N LYS A 274 23.09 1.78 17.31
CA LYS A 274 22.52 3.01 17.85
C LYS A 274 21.00 2.98 17.73
N ILE A 275 20.31 3.17 18.85
CA ILE A 275 18.86 3.40 18.86
C ILE A 275 18.61 4.89 18.65
N LEU A 276 17.80 5.23 17.66
CA LEU A 276 17.34 6.58 17.36
C LEU A 276 15.85 6.70 17.69
N THR A 277 15.44 7.89 18.15
CA THR A 277 14.03 8.21 18.41
C THR A 277 13.58 9.27 17.44
N TYR A 278 12.49 9.01 16.72
CA TYR A 278 11.95 9.92 15.71
C TYR A 278 10.87 10.83 16.29
N LYS A 279 10.55 11.92 15.59
CA LYS A 279 9.55 12.92 16.03
C LYS A 279 8.16 12.32 16.33
N LYS A 280 7.78 11.22 15.67
CA LYS A 280 6.50 10.51 15.88
C LYS A 280 6.50 9.70 17.19
N GLY A 281 7.64 9.56 17.86
CA GLY A 281 7.81 8.79 19.10
C GLY A 281 8.17 7.32 18.86
N ASN A 282 8.10 6.84 17.62
CA ASN A 282 8.65 5.55 17.25
C ASN A 282 10.18 5.61 17.12
N ARG A 283 10.82 4.44 17.12
CA ARG A 283 12.27 4.30 17.18
C ARG A 283 12.81 3.47 16.03
N GLY A 284 14.11 3.54 15.79
CA GLY A 284 14.82 2.68 14.84
C GLY A 284 16.20 2.32 15.36
N VAL A 285 16.76 1.21 14.88
CA VAL A 285 18.11 0.77 15.23
C VAL A 285 18.98 0.88 14.00
N ARG A 286 20.10 1.60 14.13
CA ARG A 286 21.19 1.57 13.15
C ARG A 286 22.24 0.56 13.59
N PHE A 287 22.69 -0.29 12.67
CA PHE A 287 23.77 -1.26 12.88
C PHE A 287 25.04 -0.77 12.19
N LEU A 288 26.11 -0.59 12.96
CA LEU A 288 27.29 0.17 12.56
C LEU A 288 28.43 -0.76 12.15
N PHE A 289 29.02 -0.44 11.00
CA PHE A 289 30.19 -1.10 10.46
C PHE A 289 31.25 -0.08 10.07
N GLU A 290 32.52 -0.47 10.16
CA GLU A 290 33.65 0.36 9.77
C GLU A 290 34.58 -0.45 8.85
N ALA A 291 34.96 0.13 7.71
CA ALA A 291 35.91 -0.47 6.80
C ALA A 291 37.31 -0.53 7.43
N THR A 292 38.03 -1.63 7.26
CA THR A 292 39.38 -1.80 7.81
C THR A 292 40.45 -1.11 6.97
N ASP A 293 40.18 -0.87 5.68
CA ASP A 293 41.11 -0.22 4.77
C ASP A 293 41.25 1.29 5.01
N ALA A 294 42.44 1.80 4.71
CA ALA A 294 42.77 3.22 4.86
C ALA A 294 42.19 4.08 3.70
N ASP A 295 42.02 3.49 2.52
CA ASP A 295 41.55 4.15 1.30
C ASP A 295 40.03 4.00 1.06
N ALA A 296 39.28 3.61 2.09
CA ALA A 296 37.83 3.40 2.02
C ALA A 296 37.02 4.66 1.70
N GLY A 297 37.60 5.86 1.88
CA GLY A 297 36.99 7.13 1.47
C GLY A 297 35.58 7.32 2.03
N GLN A 298 34.61 7.61 1.17
CA GLN A 298 33.19 7.78 1.55
C GLN A 298 32.53 6.51 2.11
N PHE A 299 33.18 5.35 1.98
CA PHE A 299 32.68 4.06 2.49
C PHE A 299 33.33 3.67 3.81
N LYS A 300 34.10 4.56 4.46
CA LYS A 300 34.79 4.23 5.73
C LYS A 300 33.83 3.82 6.84
N TYR A 301 32.73 4.56 7.02
CA TYR A 301 31.70 4.31 8.02
C TYR A 301 30.41 3.94 7.33
N VAL A 302 29.76 2.86 7.77
CA VAL A 302 28.51 2.34 7.21
C VAL A 302 27.51 2.06 8.31
N GLN A 303 26.25 2.39 8.09
CA GLN A 303 25.14 2.10 8.99
C GLN A 303 23.97 1.51 8.22
N PHE A 304 23.40 0.41 8.72
CA PHE A 304 22.18 -0.20 8.17
C PHE A 304 20.96 0.09 9.05
N SER A 305 19.83 0.36 8.40
CA SER A 305 18.49 0.40 9.00
C SER A 305 17.52 -0.40 8.12
N ASP A 306 16.97 -1.49 8.64
CA ASP A 306 16.13 -2.44 7.89
C ASP A 306 14.83 -2.79 8.62
N HIS A 307 14.39 -1.94 9.57
CA HIS A 307 13.21 -2.14 10.42
C HIS A 307 13.33 -3.30 11.44
N ASN A 308 14.45 -4.02 11.47
CA ASN A 308 14.72 -5.07 12.44
C ASN A 308 15.58 -4.57 13.61
N VAL A 309 15.54 -5.30 14.72
CA VAL A 309 16.25 -4.92 15.96
C VAL A 309 17.17 -6.01 16.50
N ALA A 310 17.16 -7.20 15.90
CA ALA A 310 17.92 -8.38 16.31
C ALA A 310 18.31 -9.22 15.08
N PRO A 311 19.18 -10.24 15.22
CA PRO A 311 19.60 -11.09 14.10
C PRO A 311 18.45 -11.68 13.30
N VAL A 312 18.38 -11.27 12.04
CA VAL A 312 17.45 -11.74 11.01
C VAL A 312 17.98 -11.29 9.65
N LYS A 313 17.69 -12.05 8.60
CA LYS A 313 18.04 -11.65 7.24
C LYS A 313 17.22 -10.42 6.84
N ALA A 314 17.92 -9.40 6.32
CA ALA A 314 17.25 -8.22 5.78
C ALA A 314 16.48 -8.58 4.50
N GLU A 315 15.28 -8.01 4.34
CA GLU A 315 14.49 -8.11 3.11
C GLU A 315 14.79 -6.91 2.18
N HIS A 316 15.00 -5.74 2.77
CA HIS A 316 15.58 -4.55 2.16
C HIS A 316 16.33 -3.76 3.24
N PHE A 317 17.08 -2.75 2.85
CA PHE A 317 17.68 -1.84 3.83
C PHE A 317 17.82 -0.41 3.31
N HIS A 318 17.82 0.52 4.26
CA HIS A 318 18.35 1.86 4.11
C HIS A 318 19.80 1.86 4.61
N ILE A 319 20.72 2.40 3.81
CA ILE A 319 22.13 2.47 4.15
C ILE A 319 22.59 3.93 4.25
N PHE A 320 23.41 4.22 5.25
CA PHE A 320 24.08 5.50 5.44
C PHE A 320 25.58 5.24 5.38
N PHE A 321 26.32 5.97 4.56
CA PHE A 321 27.76 5.82 4.45
C PHE A 321 28.47 7.17 4.35
N GLY A 322 29.67 7.26 4.93
CA GLY A 322 30.47 8.48 4.90
C GLY A 322 31.92 8.25 5.31
N GLY A 323 32.76 9.26 5.06
CA GLY A 323 34.20 9.23 5.37
C GLY A 323 34.60 9.89 6.70
N THR A 324 33.66 10.49 7.43
CA THR A 324 33.94 11.38 8.56
C THR A 324 33.88 10.68 9.92
N SER A 325 32.70 10.22 10.33
CA SER A 325 32.49 9.48 11.59
C SER A 325 31.12 8.80 11.61
N GLN A 326 30.91 7.92 12.58
CA GLN A 326 29.59 7.31 12.83
C GLN A 326 28.58 8.35 13.33
N GLU A 327 29.03 9.32 14.12
CA GLU A 327 28.21 10.38 14.71
C GLU A 327 27.64 11.30 13.64
N ALA A 328 28.44 11.69 12.65
CA ALA A 328 28.00 12.52 11.53
C ALA A 328 26.85 11.85 10.76
N LEU A 329 26.89 10.52 10.62
CA LEU A 329 25.83 9.78 9.96
C LEU A 329 24.54 9.73 10.79
N PHE A 330 24.59 9.75 12.12
CA PHE A 330 23.36 9.74 12.94
C PHE A 330 22.48 10.97 12.73
N GLU A 331 23.07 12.08 12.32
CA GLU A 331 22.37 13.33 12.02
C GLU A 331 21.73 13.34 10.63
N GLU A 332 22.16 12.45 9.73
CA GLU A 332 21.59 12.30 8.39
C GLU A 332 20.18 11.70 8.47
N MET A 333 19.21 12.45 7.96
CA MET A 333 17.78 12.12 7.98
C MET A 333 17.10 12.35 6.62
N ASP A 334 17.80 12.96 5.66
CA ASP A 334 17.26 13.40 4.38
C ASP A 334 17.66 12.46 3.23
N ASN A 335 18.88 11.93 3.24
CA ASN A 335 19.39 10.96 2.27
C ASN A 335 19.65 9.60 2.92
N TRP A 336 18.99 8.57 2.39
CA TRP A 336 19.00 7.20 2.89
C TRP A 336 18.87 6.25 1.68
N PRO A 337 19.95 6.10 0.89
CA PRO A 337 20.01 5.17 -0.22
C PRO A 337 19.41 3.81 0.16
N THR A 338 18.52 3.31 -0.68
CA THR A 338 17.67 2.16 -0.35
C THR A 338 17.87 1.06 -1.37
N TYR A 339 17.98 -0.16 -0.85
CA TYR A 339 18.33 -1.31 -1.67
C TYR A 339 17.42 -2.51 -1.39
N TYR A 340 17.06 -3.18 -2.47
CA TYR A 340 16.31 -4.43 -2.50
C TYR A 340 17.15 -5.52 -3.19
N PRO A 341 16.78 -6.81 -3.05
CA PRO A 341 17.48 -7.89 -3.72
C PRO A 341 17.56 -7.68 -5.25
N ASP A 342 18.73 -7.96 -5.82
CA ASP A 342 19.04 -7.76 -7.25
C ASP A 342 18.22 -8.65 -8.20
N ASN A 343 17.52 -9.65 -7.68
CA ASN A 343 16.67 -10.54 -8.44
C ASN A 343 15.23 -10.05 -8.61
N LEU A 344 14.83 -8.95 -7.96
CA LEU A 344 13.51 -8.35 -8.10
C LEU A 344 13.48 -7.33 -9.25
N SER A 345 12.36 -7.29 -9.95
CA SER A 345 12.03 -6.19 -10.87
C SER A 345 11.60 -4.94 -10.09
N GLY A 346 11.68 -3.77 -10.72
CA GLY A 346 11.15 -2.53 -10.14
C GLY A 346 9.67 -2.61 -9.77
N GLN A 347 8.88 -3.39 -10.53
CA GLN A 347 7.45 -3.59 -10.27
C GLN A 347 7.21 -4.46 -9.02
N GLU A 348 8.00 -5.52 -8.83
CA GLU A 348 7.94 -6.35 -7.62
C GLU A 348 8.33 -5.52 -6.40
N ILE A 349 9.39 -4.71 -6.50
CA ILE A 349 9.79 -3.78 -5.43
C ILE A 349 8.68 -2.78 -5.11
N ALA A 350 8.04 -2.21 -6.13
CA ALA A 350 6.92 -1.27 -5.95
C ALA A 350 5.74 -1.92 -5.19
N GLN A 351 5.47 -3.20 -5.46
CA GLN A 351 4.42 -3.96 -4.78
C GLN A 351 4.79 -4.28 -3.32
N GLU A 352 6.04 -4.67 -3.05
CA GLU A 352 6.56 -4.90 -1.69
C GLU A 352 6.48 -3.61 -0.84
N MET A 353 6.81 -2.46 -1.42
CA MET A 353 6.69 -1.15 -0.74
C MET A 353 5.26 -0.79 -0.30
N LEU A 354 4.25 -1.47 -0.85
CA LEU A 354 2.83 -1.30 -0.51
C LEU A 354 2.29 -2.40 0.40
N ALA A 355 3.00 -3.52 0.54
CA ALA A 355 2.59 -4.66 1.35
C ALA A 355 2.94 -4.46 2.84
N HIS A 356 4.02 -3.73 3.12
CA HIS A 356 4.44 -3.32 4.47
C HIS A 356 3.83 -1.96 4.86
#